data_AF-T1BV64-F1
#
_entry.id   AF-T1BV64-F1
#
_cell.length_a   1.000
_cell.length_b   1.000
_cell.length_c   1.000
_cell.angle_alpha   90.00
_cell.angle_beta   90.00
_cell.angle_gamma   90.00
#
_symmetry.space_group_name_H-M   'P 1'
#
loop_
_entity.id
_entity.type
_entity.pdbx_description
1 polymer ?
#
loop_
_entity_poly.entity_id
_entity_poly.type
_entity_poly.pdbx_seq_one_letter_code
_entity_poly.pdbx_strand_id
1 'polypeptide(L)'
;ERCVKANIETASAYRIYHDVMMWESDIVRTGMLSKAMDMAVEKGAAARSDEGKYAGCIVVDLKKLKGIAKDFDNPNEESKVLIRSNGTATYVAKDLAFHMWKLGLLKGDFRYSKFLDSQYNGKPLYTTGSSGEDMEFGGAEIAINIIGSEQRYPQLILKSMFSLMGMRDLAEKLIHVAYGEISLKGGT
;
A
#
# COMPACT_ATOMS: atom_id res chain seq x y z
N GLU A 1 20.38 -3.82 3.14
CA GLU A 1 20.30 -5.29 3.01
C GLU A 1 20.71 -6.10 4.25
N ARG A 2 21.84 -5.81 4.93
CA ARG A 2 22.29 -6.60 6.10
C ARG A 2 21.20 -6.78 7.18
N CYS A 3 20.50 -5.71 7.56
CA CYS A 3 19.40 -5.80 8.54
C CYS A 3 18.25 -6.69 8.06
N VAL A 4 17.93 -6.62 6.76
CA VAL A 4 16.87 -7.44 6.15
C VAL A 4 17.24 -8.92 6.18
N LYS A 5 18.51 -9.26 5.89
CA LYS A 5 19.00 -10.64 6.00
C LYS A 5 18.84 -11.18 7.44
N ALA A 6 19.24 -10.40 8.44
CA ALA A 6 19.06 -10.78 9.85
C ALA A 6 17.58 -10.95 10.25
N ASN A 7 16.68 -10.09 9.73
CA ASN A 7 15.25 -10.25 9.95
C ASN A 7 14.70 -11.54 9.31
N ILE A 8 15.17 -11.89 8.11
CA ILE A 8 14.79 -13.15 7.44
C ILE A 8 15.32 -14.37 8.18
N GLU A 9 16.53 -14.32 8.74
CA GLU A 9 17.06 -15.39 9.60
C GLU A 9 16.16 -15.62 10.82
N THR A 10 15.74 -14.52 11.47
CA THR A 10 14.79 -14.58 12.59
C THR A 10 13.45 -15.18 12.14
N ALA A 11 12.86 -14.69 11.05
CA ALA A 11 11.61 -15.21 10.50
C ALA A 11 11.70 -16.70 10.14
N SER A 12 12.84 -17.12 9.57
CA SER A 12 13.09 -18.51 9.18
C SER A 12 13.16 -19.45 10.39
N ALA A 13 13.68 -19.00 11.54
CA ALA A 13 13.66 -19.76 12.79
C ALA A 13 12.23 -20.06 13.28
N TYR A 14 11.27 -19.18 12.96
CA TYR A 14 9.83 -19.37 13.19
C TYR A 14 9.09 -20.03 12.02
N ARG A 15 9.81 -20.55 11.02
CA ARG A 15 9.24 -21.16 9.80
C ARG A 15 8.36 -20.22 8.98
N ILE A 16 8.68 -18.93 8.98
CA ILE A 16 8.03 -17.91 8.16
C ILE A 16 8.89 -17.68 6.91
N TYR A 17 8.26 -17.80 5.74
CA TYR A 17 8.91 -17.72 4.43
C TYR A 17 8.18 -16.73 3.52
N HIS A 18 8.90 -16.17 2.56
CA HIS A 18 8.37 -15.18 1.63
C HIS A 18 8.69 -15.58 0.19
N ASP A 19 7.81 -15.25 -0.75
CA ASP A 19 8.06 -15.50 -2.18
C ASP A 19 8.82 -14.33 -2.81
N VAL A 20 8.42 -13.09 -2.48
CA VAL A 20 9.01 -11.87 -3.03
C VAL A 20 9.12 -10.77 -1.99
N MET A 21 10.21 -10.03 -2.04
CA MET A 21 10.44 -8.79 -1.31
C MET A 21 10.34 -7.59 -2.24
N MET A 22 9.54 -6.59 -1.86
CA MET A 22 9.33 -5.38 -2.65
C MET A 22 10.03 -4.20 -1.96
N TRP A 23 10.95 -3.52 -2.65
CA TRP A 23 11.57 -2.31 -2.13
C TRP A 23 10.78 -1.05 -2.50
N GLU A 24 10.60 -0.14 -1.54
CA GLU A 24 9.91 1.13 -1.79
C GLU A 24 10.62 1.97 -2.87
N SER A 25 11.96 1.93 -2.92
CA SER A 25 12.73 2.63 -3.95
C SER A 25 12.44 2.11 -5.36
N ASP A 26 12.20 0.81 -5.53
CA ASP A 26 11.76 0.24 -6.81
C ASP A 26 10.34 0.65 -7.15
N ILE A 27 9.42 0.61 -6.17
CA ILE A 27 8.03 1.04 -6.35
C ILE A 27 8.00 2.49 -6.87
N VAL A 28 8.80 3.39 -6.30
CA VAL A 28 8.88 4.78 -6.75
C VAL A 28 9.39 4.89 -8.20
N ARG A 29 10.40 4.09 -8.58
CA ARG A 29 10.97 4.11 -9.94
C ARG A 29 9.98 3.73 -11.05
N THR A 30 9.01 2.86 -10.76
CA THR A 30 8.01 2.42 -11.76
C THR A 30 7.03 3.51 -12.21
N GLY A 31 6.97 4.65 -11.51
CA GLY A 31 5.95 5.67 -11.77
C GLY A 31 4.51 5.25 -11.42
N MET A 32 4.31 4.10 -10.76
CA MET A 32 2.99 3.60 -10.36
C MET A 32 2.18 4.61 -9.55
N LEU A 33 2.85 5.42 -8.71
CA LEU A 33 2.18 6.45 -7.93
C LEU A 33 1.46 7.46 -8.82
N SER A 34 2.10 7.94 -9.89
CA SER A 34 1.46 8.90 -10.80
C SER A 34 0.25 8.26 -11.48
N LYS A 35 0.43 7.06 -12.04
CA LYS A 35 -0.65 6.30 -12.70
C LYS A 35 -1.84 6.07 -11.76
N ALA A 36 -1.57 5.74 -10.50
CA ALA A 36 -2.60 5.56 -9.47
C ALA A 36 -3.37 6.84 -9.17
N MET A 37 -2.67 7.98 -9.01
CA MET A 37 -3.31 9.26 -8.74
C MET A 37 -4.12 9.74 -9.94
N ASP A 38 -3.61 9.58 -11.16
CA ASP A 38 -4.33 9.95 -12.38
C ASP A 38 -5.61 9.13 -12.53
N MET A 39 -5.55 7.81 -12.30
CA MET A 39 -6.74 6.95 -12.28
C MET A 39 -7.73 7.34 -11.17
N ALA A 40 -7.24 7.65 -9.96
CA ALA A 40 -8.10 8.06 -8.86
C ALA A 40 -8.83 9.39 -9.15
N VAL A 41 -8.16 10.33 -9.83
CA VAL A 41 -8.76 11.59 -10.28
C VAL A 41 -9.76 11.35 -11.41
N GLU A 42 -9.40 10.56 -12.43
CA GLU A 42 -10.27 10.22 -13.56
C GLU A 42 -11.57 9.54 -13.09
N LYS A 43 -11.48 8.65 -12.10
CA LYS A 43 -12.63 7.97 -11.51
C LYS A 43 -13.39 8.80 -10.47
N GLY A 44 -12.97 10.05 -10.21
CA GLY A 44 -13.64 10.98 -9.30
C GLY A 44 -13.48 10.67 -7.80
N ALA A 45 -12.57 9.75 -7.46
CA ALA A 45 -12.22 9.41 -6.08
C ALA A 45 -11.23 10.42 -5.46
N ALA A 46 -10.43 11.09 -6.27
CA ALA A 46 -9.55 12.17 -5.86
C ALA A 46 -9.77 13.42 -6.72
N ALA A 47 -9.26 14.57 -6.27
CA ALA A 47 -9.29 15.82 -7.00
C ALA A 47 -7.99 16.59 -6.84
N ARG A 48 -7.59 17.32 -7.88
CA ARG A 48 -6.54 18.34 -7.82
C ARG A 48 -7.19 19.63 -7.29
N SER A 49 -6.60 20.23 -6.26
CA SER A 49 -7.13 21.43 -5.62
C SER A 49 -6.19 22.60 -5.91
N ASP A 50 -6.71 23.66 -6.52
CA ASP A 50 -5.93 24.87 -6.85
C ASP A 50 -6.24 26.06 -5.92
N GLU A 51 -7.16 25.87 -4.96
CA GLU A 51 -7.66 26.94 -4.09
C GLU A 51 -7.57 26.60 -2.60
N GLY A 52 -7.59 27.65 -1.76
CA GLY A 52 -7.66 27.54 -0.31
C GLY A 52 -6.47 26.82 0.34
N LYS A 53 -6.71 26.20 1.51
CA LYS A 53 -5.68 25.51 2.30
C LYS A 53 -5.07 24.26 1.63
N TYR A 54 -5.67 23.80 0.53
CA TYR A 54 -5.23 22.63 -0.22
C TYR A 54 -4.68 22.99 -1.62
N ALA A 55 -4.44 24.26 -1.90
CA ALA A 55 -3.89 24.69 -3.19
C ALA A 55 -2.59 23.93 -3.54
N GLY A 56 -2.53 23.40 -4.77
CA GLY A 56 -1.44 22.56 -5.28
C GLY A 56 -1.48 21.09 -4.82
N CYS A 57 -2.45 20.67 -4.00
CA CYS A 57 -2.52 19.30 -3.50
C CYS A 57 -3.44 18.41 -4.35
N ILE A 58 -3.21 17.08 -4.30
CA ILE A 58 -4.22 16.07 -4.66
C ILE A 58 -4.86 15.59 -3.36
N VAL A 59 -6.19 15.62 -3.30
CA VAL A 59 -6.95 15.31 -2.10
C VAL A 59 -8.10 14.34 -2.38
N VAL A 60 -8.56 13.64 -1.35
CA VAL A 60 -9.84 12.93 -1.35
C VAL A 60 -10.79 13.61 -0.37
N ASP A 61 -12.02 13.86 -0.83
CA ASP A 61 -13.08 14.50 -0.04
C ASP A 61 -13.58 13.54 1.07
N LEU A 62 -13.45 13.96 2.33
CA LEU A 62 -13.88 13.15 3.47
C LEU A 62 -15.41 13.01 3.53
N LYS A 63 -16.19 13.94 2.99
CA LYS A 63 -17.66 13.78 2.88
C LYS A 63 -18.03 12.65 1.93
N LYS A 64 -17.31 12.51 0.80
CA LYS A 64 -17.49 11.37 -0.10
C LYS A 64 -17.14 10.05 0.59
N LEU A 65 -16.04 10.02 1.36
CA LEU A 65 -15.65 8.85 2.14
C LEU A 65 -16.68 8.50 3.22
N LYS A 66 -17.23 9.49 3.94
CA LYS A 66 -18.34 9.30 4.91
C LYS A 66 -19.58 8.64 4.28
N GLY A 67 -19.83 8.90 3.00
CA GLY A 67 -20.90 8.23 2.24
C GLY A 67 -20.66 6.73 2.02
N ILE A 68 -19.42 6.26 2.16
CA ILE A 68 -19.04 4.84 2.04
C ILE A 68 -18.95 4.16 3.42
N ALA A 69 -18.25 4.78 4.38
CA ALA A 69 -18.12 4.27 5.74
C ALA A 69 -18.30 5.39 6.77
N LYS A 70 -19.06 5.13 7.85
CA LYS A 70 -19.42 6.17 8.82
C LYS A 70 -18.29 6.54 9.77
N ASP A 71 -17.27 5.70 9.88
CA ASP A 71 -16.16 5.84 10.83
C ASP A 71 -15.15 6.97 10.46
N PHE A 72 -15.43 7.75 9.41
CA PHE A 72 -14.69 8.97 9.11
C PHE A 72 -15.30 10.13 9.90
N ASP A 73 -14.82 10.38 11.12
CA ASP A 73 -15.26 11.54 11.89
C ASP A 73 -14.09 12.44 12.29
N ASN A 74 -13.86 13.47 11.46
CA ASN A 74 -13.04 14.61 11.82
C ASN A 74 -13.74 15.88 11.37
N PRO A 75 -14.37 16.66 12.28
CA PRO A 75 -15.08 17.88 11.90
C PRO A 75 -14.14 18.99 11.39
N ASN A 76 -12.84 18.90 11.68
CA ASN A 76 -11.86 19.92 11.31
C ASN A 76 -11.13 19.63 10.00
N GLU A 77 -11.34 18.45 9.40
CA GLU A 77 -10.70 18.02 8.16
C GLU A 77 -11.78 17.73 7.11
N GLU A 78 -11.80 18.52 6.03
CA GLU A 78 -12.76 18.34 4.93
C GLU A 78 -12.22 17.39 3.86
N SER A 79 -10.90 17.30 3.74
CA SER A 79 -10.25 16.48 2.74
C SER A 79 -8.95 15.90 3.27
N LYS A 80 -8.70 14.65 2.90
CA LYS A 80 -7.44 13.98 3.17
C LYS A 80 -6.46 14.23 2.03
N VAL A 81 -5.29 14.77 2.34
CA VAL A 81 -4.23 15.00 1.35
C VAL A 81 -3.61 13.66 0.92
N LEU A 82 -3.52 13.44 -0.38
CA LEU A 82 -2.84 12.31 -1.01
C LEU A 82 -1.44 12.72 -1.50
N ILE A 83 -1.36 13.82 -2.26
CA ILE A 83 -0.11 14.45 -2.70
C ILE A 83 -0.09 15.89 -2.18
N ARG A 84 0.99 16.28 -1.51
CA ARG A 84 1.18 17.65 -0.99
C ARG A 84 1.54 18.61 -2.13
N SER A 85 1.39 19.92 -1.88
CA SER A 85 1.74 20.98 -2.82
C SER A 85 3.19 20.96 -3.30
N ASN A 86 4.11 20.42 -2.48
CA ASN A 86 5.51 20.22 -2.87
C ASN A 86 5.76 18.88 -3.62
N GLY A 87 4.72 18.18 -4.05
CA GLY A 87 4.79 16.89 -4.74
C GLY A 87 5.01 15.67 -3.82
N THR A 88 5.15 15.86 -2.50
CA THR A 88 5.40 14.74 -1.58
C THR A 88 4.15 13.88 -1.40
N ALA A 89 4.29 12.59 -1.68
CA ALA A 89 3.24 11.60 -1.46
C ALA A 89 3.04 11.27 0.03
N THR A 90 1.78 11.15 0.44
CA THR A 90 1.42 10.59 1.74
C THR A 90 1.44 9.05 1.71
N TYR A 91 1.44 8.43 2.89
CA TYR A 91 1.38 6.97 3.00
C TYR A 91 0.11 6.39 2.36
N VAL A 92 -1.05 7.07 2.50
CA VAL A 92 -2.30 6.63 1.87
C VAL A 92 -2.18 6.60 0.34
N ALA A 93 -1.54 7.60 -0.27
CA ALA A 93 -1.34 7.63 -1.71
C ALA A 93 -0.41 6.49 -2.20
N LYS A 94 0.65 6.22 -1.43
CA LYS A 94 1.57 5.11 -1.70
C LYS A 94 0.87 3.75 -1.56
N ASP A 95 0.08 3.57 -0.50
CA ASP A 95 -0.70 2.36 -0.26
C ASP A 95 -1.73 2.13 -1.37
N LEU A 96 -2.41 3.17 -1.85
CA LEU A 96 -3.33 3.07 -2.98
C LEU A 96 -2.61 2.53 -4.21
N ALA A 97 -1.50 3.15 -4.61
CA ALA A 97 -0.73 2.72 -5.76
C ALA A 97 -0.25 1.26 -5.63
N PHE A 98 0.24 0.88 -4.46
CA PHE A 98 0.73 -0.48 -4.24
C PHE A 98 -0.40 -1.51 -4.26
N HIS A 99 -1.59 -1.20 -3.72
CA HIS A 99 -2.73 -2.11 -3.77
C HIS A 99 -3.35 -2.21 -5.15
N MET A 100 -3.34 -1.13 -5.93
CA MET A 100 -3.76 -1.18 -7.34
C MET A 100 -2.85 -2.14 -8.14
N TRP A 101 -1.54 -2.16 -7.87
CA TRP A 101 -0.65 -3.17 -8.44
C TRP A 101 -0.93 -4.58 -7.91
N LYS A 102 -1.06 -4.74 -6.58
CA LYS A 102 -1.37 -6.06 -5.97
C LYS A 102 -2.62 -6.69 -6.59
N LEU A 103 -3.65 -5.89 -6.89
CA LEU A 103 -4.93 -6.34 -7.47
C LEU A 103 -4.98 -6.27 -9.00
N GLY A 104 -3.86 -6.03 -9.68
CA GLY A 104 -3.76 -6.09 -11.14
C GLY A 104 -4.32 -4.90 -11.92
N LEU A 105 -4.67 -3.80 -11.25
CA LEU A 105 -5.11 -2.56 -11.89
C LEU A 105 -3.96 -1.77 -12.50
N LEU A 106 -2.75 -1.95 -11.97
CA LEU A 106 -1.52 -1.35 -12.48
C LEU A 106 -0.50 -2.43 -12.78
N LYS A 107 0.21 -2.26 -13.91
CA LYS A 107 1.45 -3.01 -14.16
C LYS A 107 2.60 -2.33 -13.43
N GLY A 108 3.33 -3.12 -12.66
CA GLY A 108 4.59 -2.71 -12.08
C GLY A 108 5.70 -3.21 -12.98
N ASP A 109 6.46 -2.28 -13.58
CA ASP A 109 7.59 -2.59 -14.46
C ASP A 109 8.82 -2.95 -13.60
N PHE A 110 8.69 -3.99 -12.77
CA PHE A 110 9.73 -4.46 -11.86
C PHE A 110 10.64 -5.48 -12.55
N ARG A 111 11.93 -5.44 -12.22
CA ARG A 111 12.85 -6.55 -12.48
C ARG A 111 13.09 -7.30 -11.18
N TYR A 112 13.21 -8.62 -11.30
CA TYR A 112 13.34 -9.51 -10.15
C TYR A 112 14.65 -10.27 -10.19
N SER A 113 15.28 -10.38 -9.04
CA SER A 113 16.46 -11.22 -8.83
C SER A 113 16.29 -12.06 -7.57
N LYS A 114 17.10 -13.10 -7.40
CA LYS A 114 17.11 -13.86 -6.16
C LYS A 114 17.80 -13.05 -5.07
N PHE A 115 17.10 -12.81 -3.97
CA PHE A 115 17.69 -12.30 -2.74
C PHE A 115 18.37 -13.42 -1.94
N LEU A 116 17.74 -14.60 -1.93
CA LEU A 116 18.32 -15.85 -1.42
C LEU A 116 18.04 -16.97 -2.42
N ASP A 117 19.05 -17.80 -2.69
CA ASP A 117 18.89 -18.97 -3.55
C ASP A 117 17.96 -20.03 -2.95
N SER A 118 17.96 -20.14 -1.62
CA SER A 118 17.06 -21.03 -0.88
C SER A 118 16.81 -20.51 0.53
N GLN A 119 15.55 -20.56 0.95
CA GLN A 119 15.12 -20.48 2.35
C GLN A 119 15.09 -21.90 2.97
N TYR A 120 14.76 -22.05 4.25
CA TYR A 120 14.71 -23.36 4.91
C TYR A 120 13.62 -24.29 4.37
N ASN A 121 12.62 -23.77 3.67
CA ASN A 121 11.62 -24.57 2.95
C ASN A 121 12.08 -25.04 1.56
N GLY A 122 13.34 -24.78 1.17
CA GLY A 122 13.90 -25.17 -0.13
C GLY A 122 13.52 -24.25 -1.30
N LYS A 123 12.75 -23.17 -1.08
CA LYS A 123 12.33 -22.23 -2.13
C LYS A 123 13.20 -20.98 -2.13
N PRO A 124 13.48 -20.38 -3.30
CA PRO A 124 14.15 -19.09 -3.38
C PRO A 124 13.30 -17.97 -2.76
N LEU A 125 13.95 -16.88 -2.35
CA LEU A 125 13.29 -15.61 -2.05
C LEU A 125 13.69 -14.61 -3.14
N TYR A 126 12.72 -14.08 -3.86
CA TYR A 126 12.94 -13.06 -4.87
C TYR A 126 12.91 -11.64 -4.28
N THR A 127 13.47 -10.69 -5.00
CA THR A 127 13.43 -9.27 -4.64
C THR A 127 13.38 -8.39 -5.87
N THR A 128 12.74 -7.23 -5.75
CA THR A 128 12.79 -6.21 -6.79
C THR A 128 14.17 -5.56 -6.88
N GLY A 129 14.53 -5.08 -8.07
CA GLY A 129 15.72 -4.28 -8.29
C GLY A 129 15.74 -3.60 -9.65
N SER A 130 16.85 -2.92 -9.96
CA SER A 130 17.09 -2.29 -11.26
C SER A 130 17.60 -3.25 -12.34
N SER A 131 17.90 -4.49 -11.97
CA SER A 131 18.38 -5.56 -12.84
C SER A 131 17.74 -6.88 -12.40
N GLY A 132 17.85 -7.91 -13.25
CA GLY A 132 17.20 -9.19 -13.04
C GLY A 132 16.35 -9.59 -14.23
N GLU A 133 15.36 -10.44 -14.02
CA GLU A 133 14.48 -11.02 -15.03
C GLU A 133 13.04 -10.51 -14.86
N ASP A 134 12.23 -10.67 -15.92
CA ASP A 134 10.79 -10.46 -15.82
C ASP A 134 10.16 -11.66 -15.13
N MET A 135 9.31 -11.40 -14.13
CA MET A 135 8.55 -12.42 -13.41
C MET A 135 7.14 -11.92 -13.16
N GLU A 136 6.21 -12.86 -12.99
CA GLU A 136 4.81 -12.55 -12.72
C GLU A 136 4.57 -12.47 -11.20
N PHE A 137 4.54 -11.25 -10.67
CA PHE A 137 4.05 -10.92 -9.34
C PHE A 137 3.01 -9.79 -9.41
N GLY A 138 2.11 -9.73 -8.42
CA GLY A 138 0.94 -8.85 -8.45
C GLY A 138 -0.26 -9.54 -9.11
N GLY A 139 -1.32 -8.80 -9.42
CA GLY A 139 -2.52 -9.38 -10.05
C GLY A 139 -3.27 -10.42 -9.21
N ALA A 140 -3.13 -10.34 -7.88
CA ALA A 140 -3.81 -11.22 -6.94
C ALA A 140 -5.32 -10.99 -6.98
N GLU A 141 -6.09 -12.06 -6.77
CA GLU A 141 -7.53 -11.94 -6.59
C GLU A 141 -7.87 -11.28 -5.24
N ILE A 142 -7.17 -11.65 -4.18
CA ILE A 142 -7.39 -11.17 -2.80
C ILE A 142 -6.07 -10.64 -2.24
N ALA A 143 -6.13 -9.50 -1.55
CA ALA A 143 -4.98 -8.95 -0.83
C ALA A 143 -5.26 -8.93 0.67
N ILE A 144 -4.52 -9.75 1.43
CA ILE A 144 -4.62 -9.83 2.89
C ILE A 144 -3.43 -9.11 3.50
N ASN A 145 -3.69 -8.06 4.29
CA ASN A 145 -2.68 -7.32 5.05
C ASN A 145 -2.78 -7.71 6.53
N ILE A 146 -1.72 -8.31 7.06
CA ILE A 146 -1.58 -8.62 8.49
C ILE A 146 -0.77 -7.49 9.12
N ILE A 147 -1.45 -6.50 9.67
CA ILE A 147 -0.84 -5.28 10.22
C ILE A 147 -1.60 -4.83 11.47
N GLY A 148 -0.93 -4.05 12.33
CA GLY A 148 -1.48 -3.65 13.62
C GLY A 148 -2.81 -2.88 13.54
N SER A 149 -3.60 -2.94 14.60
CA SER A 149 -4.92 -2.33 14.72
C SER A 149 -4.91 -0.80 14.58
N GLU A 150 -3.78 -0.15 14.89
CA GLU A 150 -3.53 1.27 14.69
C GLU A 150 -3.60 1.68 13.21
N GLN A 151 -3.42 0.73 12.29
CA GLN A 151 -3.52 0.96 10.85
C GLN A 151 -4.95 0.87 10.31
N ARG A 152 -5.96 0.69 11.17
CA ARG A 152 -7.37 0.56 10.75
C ARG A 152 -7.87 1.77 9.95
N TYR A 153 -7.52 2.99 10.36
CA TYR A 153 -7.99 4.20 9.69
C TYR A 153 -7.41 4.37 8.27
N PRO A 154 -6.08 4.25 8.04
CA PRO A 154 -5.53 4.19 6.68
C PRO A 154 -6.13 3.09 5.80
N GLN A 155 -6.34 1.89 6.32
CA GLN A 155 -6.96 0.78 5.58
C GLN A 155 -8.42 1.09 5.21
N LEU A 156 -9.16 1.77 6.09
CA LEU A 156 -10.52 2.20 5.80
C LEU A 156 -10.57 3.25 4.67
N ILE A 157 -9.65 4.23 4.68
CA ILE A 157 -9.53 5.21 3.59
C ILE A 157 -9.26 4.48 2.28
N LEU A 158 -8.27 3.57 2.27
CA LEU A 158 -7.89 2.79 1.09
C LEU A 158 -9.10 2.05 0.50
N LYS A 159 -9.81 1.24 1.30
CA LYS A 159 -11.03 0.53 0.86
C LYS A 159 -12.10 1.48 0.31
N SER A 160 -12.29 2.60 0.99
CA SER A 160 -13.29 3.58 0.60
C SER A 160 -12.93 4.26 -0.72
N MET A 161 -11.63 4.51 -0.98
CA MET A 161 -11.16 5.01 -2.26
C MET A 161 -11.41 4.02 -3.40
N PHE A 162 -11.15 2.72 -3.21
CA PHE A 162 -11.53 1.69 -4.20
C PHE A 162 -13.04 1.72 -4.49
N SER A 163 -13.86 1.87 -3.45
CA SER A 163 -15.32 1.99 -3.62
C SER A 163 -15.72 3.25 -4.38
N LEU A 164 -15.09 4.40 -4.11
CA LEU A 164 -15.31 5.66 -4.85
C LEU A 164 -14.87 5.58 -6.30
N MET A 165 -13.85 4.79 -6.62
CA MET A 165 -13.42 4.53 -8.01
C MET A 165 -14.38 3.59 -8.77
N GLY A 166 -15.49 3.16 -8.16
CA GLY A 166 -16.44 2.22 -8.74
C GLY A 166 -16.01 0.75 -8.64
N MET A 167 -14.99 0.45 -7.82
CA MET A 167 -14.37 -0.88 -7.71
C MET A 167 -14.73 -1.55 -6.39
N ARG A 168 -16.04 -1.65 -6.10
CA ARG A 168 -16.53 -2.21 -4.81
C ARG A 168 -16.09 -3.65 -4.60
N ASP A 169 -16.17 -4.49 -5.63
CA ASP A 169 -15.74 -5.89 -5.56
C ASP A 169 -14.26 -6.00 -5.18
N LEU A 170 -13.40 -5.12 -5.69
CA LEU A 170 -11.99 -5.08 -5.31
C LEU A 170 -11.79 -4.56 -3.88
N ALA A 171 -12.61 -3.60 -3.43
CA ALA A 171 -12.56 -3.10 -2.06
C ALA A 171 -12.88 -4.20 -1.02
N GLU A 172 -13.78 -5.13 -1.35
CA GLU A 172 -14.12 -6.29 -0.52
C GLU A 172 -13.00 -7.32 -0.47
N LYS A 173 -12.22 -7.44 -1.55
CA LYS A 173 -11.05 -8.33 -1.65
C LYS A 173 -9.79 -7.76 -0.97
N LEU A 174 -9.82 -6.53 -0.50
CA LEU A 174 -8.83 -5.99 0.44
C LEU A 174 -9.20 -6.43 1.86
N ILE A 175 -8.38 -7.24 2.52
CA ILE A 175 -8.67 -7.76 3.86
C ILE A 175 -7.59 -7.27 4.82
N HIS A 176 -8.00 -6.59 5.88
CA HIS A 176 -7.11 -6.20 6.98
C HIS A 176 -7.31 -7.17 8.14
N VAL A 177 -6.31 -8.02 8.38
CA VAL A 177 -6.23 -8.87 9.57
C VAL A 177 -5.47 -8.09 10.64
N ALA A 178 -6.23 -7.44 11.52
CA ALA A 178 -5.68 -6.58 12.56
C ALA A 178 -5.21 -7.38 13.79
N TYR A 179 -4.08 -6.96 14.39
CA TYR A 179 -3.60 -7.46 15.67
C TYR A 179 -3.28 -6.30 16.64
N GLY A 180 -3.39 -6.57 17.95
CA GLY A 180 -3.05 -5.60 19.01
C GLY A 180 -1.58 -5.66 19.42
N GLU A 181 -1.13 -4.68 20.19
CA GLU A 181 0.23 -4.66 20.73
C GLU A 181 0.46 -5.80 21.74
N ILE A 182 1.68 -6.34 21.75
CA ILE A 182 2.14 -7.31 22.73
C ILE A 182 3.09 -6.58 23.68
N SER A 183 2.72 -6.47 24.95
CA SER A 183 3.61 -5.98 26.00
C SER A 183 4.18 -7.13 26.81
N LEU A 184 5.49 -7.07 27.07
CA LEU A 184 6.16 -7.99 27.99
C LEU A 184 6.19 -7.35 29.38
N LYS A 185 5.79 -8.12 30.41
CA LYS A 185 5.93 -7.66 31.80
C LYS A 185 7.42 -7.45 32.12
N GLY A 186 7.77 -6.24 32.57
CA GLY A 186 9.11 -5.92 33.07
C GLY A 186 9.97 -5.02 32.17
N GLY A 187 9.44 -4.52 31.04
CA GLY A 187 10.10 -3.47 30.27
C GLY A 187 9.79 -2.08 30.85
N THR A 188 10.62 -1.61 31.78
CA THR A 188 10.77 -0.18 32.12
C THR A 188 11.97 0.38 31.37
#